data_AF-A0A0N0KRL8-F1
#
_entry.id   AF-A0A0N0KRL8-F1
#
_cell.length_a   1.000
_cell.length_b   1.000
_cell.length_c   1.000
_cell.angle_alpha   90.00
_cell.angle_beta   90.00
_cell.angle_gamma   90.00
#
_symmetry.space_group_name_H-M   'P 1'
#
loop_
_entity.id
_entity.type
_entity.pdbx_description
1 polymer ?
#
loop_
_entity_poly.entity_id
_entity_poly.type
_entity_poly.pdbx_seq_one_letter_code
_entity_poly.pdbx_strand_id
1 'polypeptide(L)'
;MEKSKVVGSRFFSTDSDFRSKSTMKKRYQYYRQQNAHQQFGPDFKREFQHDFPNFATWLKLQQQVPQTNQTNTFSHWLILGTFTLFTAATFSQQLLFLFVLLIVAALIKGPGMILWGILYSFLVSLFPPLGLLLSAIFFLLTIRQLTKNMTFVLSALYFYSYPILITALHQFTTWNDQWLFYGSIACALISGHLILKRNYLFASSKGVAWALMTVPYDCIMALVPKKHKGRLFKSPKMK
;
A
#
# COMPACT_ATOMS: atom_id res chain seq x y z
N MET A 1 -5.86 30.95 -30.37
CA MET A 1 -5.12 29.98 -29.54
C MET A 1 -5.90 28.67 -29.56
N GLU A 2 -5.42 27.75 -30.38
CA GLU A 2 -6.12 26.55 -30.81
C GLU A 2 -5.93 25.42 -29.80
N LYS A 3 -7.03 24.85 -29.29
CA LYS A 3 -7.00 23.68 -28.41
C LYS A 3 -6.80 22.43 -29.27
N SER A 4 -5.64 21.80 -29.13
CA SER A 4 -5.36 20.49 -29.75
C SER A 4 -6.34 19.43 -29.23
N LYS A 5 -7.23 18.97 -30.12
CA LYS A 5 -8.06 17.79 -29.95
C LYS A 5 -7.16 16.57 -29.84
N VAL A 6 -7.10 15.96 -28.65
CA VAL A 6 -6.55 14.61 -28.49
C VAL A 6 -7.54 13.63 -29.12
N VAL A 7 -7.21 13.18 -30.34
CA VAL A 7 -7.93 12.12 -31.04
C VAL A 7 -7.62 10.79 -30.34
N GLY A 8 -8.51 10.39 -29.44
CA GLY A 8 -8.61 9.00 -28.99
C GLY A 8 -9.27 8.18 -30.09
N SER A 9 -8.51 7.26 -30.71
CA SER A 9 -8.97 6.01 -31.34
C SER A 9 -7.97 5.54 -32.42
N ARG A 10 -6.91 4.83 -32.00
CA ARG A 10 -6.19 3.82 -32.83
C ARG A 10 -5.00 3.14 -32.13
N PHE A 11 -5.13 2.78 -30.85
CA PHE A 11 -4.01 2.17 -30.08
C PHE A 11 -4.17 0.69 -29.74
N PHE A 12 -5.18 -0.01 -30.25
CA PHE A 12 -5.33 -1.45 -30.03
C PHE A 12 -5.53 -2.20 -31.35
N SER A 13 -4.44 -2.70 -31.90
CA SER A 13 -4.41 -3.82 -32.84
C SER A 13 -3.38 -4.84 -32.33
N THR A 14 -3.92 -5.82 -31.61
CA THR A 14 -3.65 -7.27 -31.63
C THR A 14 -2.21 -7.80 -31.89
N ASP A 15 -1.78 -8.68 -30.98
CA ASP A 15 -0.74 -9.74 -31.09
C ASP A 15 0.77 -9.42 -31.08
N SER A 16 1.23 -8.16 -31.05
CA SER A 16 2.69 -7.86 -31.01
C SER A 16 3.27 -7.51 -29.62
N ASP A 17 2.43 -7.47 -28.59
CA ASP A 17 2.69 -6.74 -27.33
C ASP A 17 3.75 -7.38 -26.40
N PHE A 18 3.95 -8.69 -26.49
CA PHE A 18 4.94 -9.42 -25.68
C PHE A 18 6.37 -9.32 -26.25
N ARG A 19 6.52 -9.28 -27.57
CA ARG A 19 7.82 -9.18 -28.25
C ARG A 19 8.42 -7.77 -28.11
N SER A 20 7.56 -6.76 -27.99
CA SER A 20 7.91 -5.35 -27.79
C SER A 20 8.53 -5.05 -26.40
N LYS A 21 7.94 -5.59 -25.32
CA LYS A 21 8.44 -5.31 -23.95
C LYS A 21 9.84 -5.87 -23.69
N SER A 22 10.12 -7.08 -24.17
CA SER A 22 11.43 -7.72 -23.99
C SER A 22 12.54 -7.05 -24.81
N THR A 23 12.22 -6.59 -26.03
CA THR A 23 13.15 -5.84 -26.88
C THR A 23 13.41 -4.43 -26.33
N MET A 24 12.38 -3.72 -25.84
CA MET A 24 12.55 -2.43 -25.17
C MET A 24 13.43 -2.53 -23.91
N LYS A 25 13.25 -3.58 -23.10
CA LYS A 25 14.06 -3.80 -21.89
C LYS A 25 15.53 -4.05 -22.23
N LYS A 26 15.81 -4.84 -23.27
CA LYS A 26 17.19 -5.07 -23.76
C LYS A 26 17.82 -3.78 -24.30
N ARG A 27 17.07 -2.98 -25.05
CA ARG A 27 17.54 -1.67 -25.56
C ARG A 27 17.86 -0.69 -24.43
N TYR A 28 17.03 -0.65 -23.39
CA TYR A 28 17.28 0.16 -22.20
C TYR A 28 18.55 -0.29 -21.44
N GLN A 29 18.74 -1.60 -21.27
CA GLN A 29 19.94 -2.13 -20.62
C GLN A 29 21.21 -1.81 -21.41
N TYR A 30 21.16 -1.91 -22.74
CA TYR A 30 22.25 -1.52 -23.63
C TYR A 30 22.55 -0.02 -23.54
N TYR A 31 21.53 0.83 -23.56
CA TYR A 31 21.69 2.28 -23.42
C TYR A 31 22.25 2.69 -22.05
N ARG A 32 21.85 1.96 -21.00
CA ARG A 32 22.38 2.16 -19.64
C ARG A 32 23.83 1.72 -19.51
N GLN A 33 24.23 0.65 -20.20
CA GLN A 33 25.62 0.20 -20.23
C GLN A 33 26.51 1.18 -21.00
N GLN A 34 26.04 1.71 -22.13
CA GLN A 34 26.80 2.71 -22.90
C GLN A 34 26.96 4.04 -22.15
N ASN A 35 25.95 4.47 -21.40
CA ASN A 35 25.98 5.74 -20.67
C ASN A 35 26.30 5.60 -19.17
N ALA A 36 26.80 4.44 -18.74
CA ALA A 36 27.12 4.17 -17.33
C ALA A 36 28.19 5.11 -16.75
N HIS A 37 28.98 5.73 -17.62
CA HIS A 37 30.07 6.64 -17.27
C HIS A 37 29.67 8.12 -17.22
N GLN A 38 28.46 8.46 -17.66
CA GLN A 38 27.96 9.84 -17.63
C GLN A 38 27.16 10.09 -16.35
N GLN A 39 27.51 11.14 -15.61
CA GLN A 39 26.69 11.62 -14.50
C GLN A 39 25.27 11.90 -15.01
N PHE A 40 24.26 11.39 -14.31
CA PHE A 40 22.84 11.58 -14.62
C PHE A 40 22.42 13.05 -14.45
N GLY A 41 22.85 13.90 -15.37
CA GLY A 41 22.54 15.32 -15.43
C GLY A 41 21.19 15.61 -16.11
N PRO A 42 20.75 16.88 -16.11
CA PRO A 42 19.53 17.31 -16.79
C PRO A 42 19.52 17.00 -18.31
N ASP A 43 20.70 16.92 -18.93
CA ASP A 43 20.85 16.67 -20.37
C ASP A 43 20.55 15.21 -20.74
N PHE A 44 20.96 14.24 -19.92
CA PHE A 44 20.60 12.82 -20.08
C PHE A 44 19.08 12.63 -20.14
N LYS A 45 18.33 13.40 -19.34
CA LYS A 45 16.87 13.30 -19.30
C LYS A 45 16.22 13.85 -20.58
N ARG A 46 16.85 14.80 -21.27
CA ARG A 46 16.40 15.33 -22.56
C ARG A 46 16.76 14.37 -23.69
N GLU A 47 17.98 13.87 -23.70
CA GLU A 47 18.48 12.94 -24.73
C GLU A 47 17.73 11.60 -24.69
N PHE A 48 17.51 11.04 -23.50
CA PHE A 48 16.68 9.84 -23.33
C PHE A 48 15.22 10.03 -23.81
N GLN A 49 14.65 11.24 -23.64
CA GLN A 49 13.31 11.54 -24.13
C GLN A 49 13.27 11.70 -25.65
N HIS A 50 14.35 12.20 -26.24
CA HIS A 50 14.51 12.35 -27.68
C HIS A 50 14.72 10.98 -28.36
N ASP A 51 15.58 10.13 -27.79
CA ASP A 51 15.96 8.85 -28.39
C ASP A 51 14.92 7.75 -28.19
N PHE A 52 14.17 7.82 -27.09
CA PHE A 52 13.11 6.85 -26.77
C PHE A 52 11.79 7.52 -26.38
N PRO A 53 11.15 8.27 -27.29
CA PRO A 53 9.97 9.06 -26.96
C PRO A 53 8.80 8.19 -26.48
N ASN A 54 8.57 7.04 -27.13
CA ASN A 54 7.50 6.11 -26.75
C ASN A 54 7.76 5.44 -25.39
N PHE A 55 9.01 5.07 -25.10
CA PHE A 55 9.37 4.40 -23.85
C PHE A 55 9.45 5.39 -22.69
N ALA A 56 9.95 6.61 -22.92
CA ALA A 56 9.92 7.69 -21.96
C ALA A 56 8.48 8.12 -21.65
N THR A 57 7.59 8.15 -22.64
CA THR A 57 6.16 8.43 -22.45
C THR A 57 5.47 7.29 -21.70
N TRP A 58 5.77 6.03 -22.05
CA TRP A 58 5.28 4.85 -21.31
C TRP A 58 5.78 4.80 -19.86
N LEU A 59 7.06 5.11 -19.62
CA LEU A 59 7.64 5.25 -18.28
C LEU A 59 7.01 6.40 -17.52
N LYS A 60 6.80 7.55 -18.17
CA LYS A 60 6.07 8.67 -17.60
C LYS A 60 4.64 8.26 -17.28
N LEU A 61 3.93 7.49 -18.11
CA LEU A 61 2.59 6.97 -17.83
C LEU A 61 2.58 5.95 -16.68
N GLN A 62 3.65 5.15 -16.51
CA GLN A 62 3.81 4.23 -15.38
C GLN A 62 4.22 4.95 -14.08
N GLN A 63 4.97 6.05 -14.17
CA GLN A 63 5.38 6.87 -13.02
C GLN A 63 4.35 7.94 -12.67
N GLN A 64 3.57 8.39 -13.64
CA GLN A 64 2.45 9.30 -13.46
C GLN A 64 1.24 8.51 -12.98
N VAL A 65 1.24 8.25 -11.67
CA VAL A 65 -0.02 8.30 -10.94
C VAL A 65 0.03 9.51 -9.99
N PRO A 66 0.17 10.77 -10.47
CA PRO A 66 -0.13 11.90 -9.61
C PRO A 66 -1.65 11.86 -9.47
N GLN A 67 -2.13 11.32 -8.36
CA GLN A 67 -3.55 11.38 -8.04
C GLN A 67 -3.87 12.85 -7.73
N THR A 68 -4.16 13.63 -8.77
CA THR A 68 -4.52 15.04 -8.62
C THR A 68 -5.83 15.11 -7.81
N ASN A 69 -5.91 16.05 -6.86
CA ASN A 69 -7.09 16.31 -6.02
C ASN A 69 -7.59 15.20 -5.06
N GLN A 70 -6.74 14.32 -4.54
CA GLN A 70 -7.18 13.34 -3.52
C GLN A 70 -7.54 13.96 -2.15
N THR A 71 -7.02 15.15 -1.86
CA THR A 71 -7.33 15.87 -0.61
C THR A 71 -8.76 16.42 -0.58
N ASN A 72 -9.40 16.61 -1.75
CA ASN A 72 -10.78 17.08 -1.83
C ASN A 72 -11.78 15.94 -2.12
N THR A 73 -11.53 14.78 -1.52
CA THR A 73 -12.41 13.62 -1.67
C THR A 73 -13.16 13.39 -0.36
N PHE A 74 -14.41 12.92 -0.47
CA PHE A 74 -15.21 12.55 0.71
C PHE A 74 -14.47 11.54 1.61
N SER A 75 -13.76 10.58 1.02
CA SER A 75 -12.96 9.60 1.78
C SER A 75 -11.82 10.22 2.58
N HIS A 76 -11.21 11.32 2.10
CA HIS A 76 -10.17 12.04 2.85
C HIS A 76 -10.77 12.70 4.09
N TRP A 77 -11.88 13.42 3.92
CA TRP A 77 -12.54 14.09 5.03
C TRP A 77 -13.17 13.09 6.01
N LEU A 78 -13.68 11.97 5.53
CA LEU A 78 -14.18 10.89 6.37
C LEU A 78 -13.04 10.28 7.21
N ILE A 79 -11.91 9.94 6.59
CA ILE A 79 -10.80 9.33 7.34
C ILE A 79 -10.17 10.34 8.32
N LEU A 80 -10.11 11.62 7.96
CA LEU A 80 -9.63 12.68 8.84
C LEU A 80 -10.61 12.95 9.99
N GLY A 81 -11.90 12.98 9.71
CA GLY A 81 -12.96 13.14 10.71
C GLY A 81 -12.98 11.97 11.69
N THR A 82 -12.90 10.73 11.19
CA THR A 82 -12.81 9.53 12.03
C THR A 82 -11.54 9.52 12.87
N PHE A 83 -10.39 9.94 12.34
CA PHE A 83 -9.16 10.09 13.12
C PHE A 83 -9.30 11.09 14.27
N THR A 84 -9.91 12.23 13.97
CA THR A 84 -10.12 13.30 14.94
C THR A 84 -11.11 12.87 16.01
N LEU A 85 -12.20 12.21 15.61
CA LEU A 85 -13.19 11.63 16.53
C LEU A 85 -12.57 10.54 17.40
N PHE A 86 -11.72 9.70 16.82
CA PHE A 86 -11.01 8.64 17.52
C PHE A 86 -10.00 9.22 18.54
N THR A 87 -9.39 10.37 18.24
CA THR A 87 -8.56 11.14 19.18
C THR A 87 -9.38 11.70 20.34
N ALA A 88 -10.58 12.21 20.07
CA ALA A 88 -11.48 12.75 21.09
C ALA A 88 -12.18 11.66 21.93
N ALA A 89 -12.17 10.41 21.49
CA ALA A 89 -12.84 9.30 22.15
C ALA A 89 -12.11 8.85 23.42
N THR A 90 -12.86 8.32 24.38
CA THR A 90 -12.28 7.73 25.60
C THR A 90 -11.59 6.40 25.30
N PHE A 91 -10.70 5.95 26.19
CA PHE A 91 -9.94 4.71 25.99
C PHE A 91 -10.85 3.48 25.70
N SER A 92 -11.95 3.33 26.43
CA SER A 92 -12.93 2.25 26.19
C SER A 92 -13.60 2.36 24.81
N GLN A 93 -13.93 3.58 24.37
CA GLN A 93 -14.48 3.81 23.04
C GLN A 93 -13.45 3.56 21.94
N GLN A 94 -12.18 3.85 22.19
CA GLN A 94 -11.09 3.57 21.26
C GLN A 94 -10.93 2.05 21.05
N LEU A 95 -10.97 1.27 22.12
CA LEU A 95 -10.97 -0.20 22.07
C LEU A 95 -12.18 -0.75 21.29
N LEU A 96 -13.38 -0.22 21.56
CA LEU A 96 -14.60 -0.61 20.85
C LEU A 96 -14.48 -0.30 19.36
N PHE A 97 -13.97 0.89 19.00
CA PHE A 97 -13.74 1.27 17.61
C PHE A 97 -12.79 0.30 16.88
N LEU A 98 -11.68 -0.07 17.52
CA LEU A 98 -10.75 -1.07 16.99
C LEU A 98 -11.42 -2.44 16.81
N PHE A 99 -12.24 -2.85 17.78
CA PHE A 99 -12.97 -4.11 17.71
C PHE A 99 -13.99 -4.13 16.56
N VAL A 100 -14.73 -3.05 16.36
CA VAL A 100 -15.68 -2.92 15.24
C VAL A 100 -14.95 -2.94 13.90
N LEU A 101 -13.84 -2.19 13.77
CA LEU A 101 -13.02 -2.24 12.55
C LEU A 101 -12.51 -3.66 12.27
N LEU A 102 -12.11 -4.39 13.31
CA LEU A 102 -11.68 -5.77 13.17
C LEU A 102 -12.80 -6.68 12.67
N ILE A 103 -14.01 -6.56 13.23
CA ILE A 103 -15.17 -7.35 12.77
C ILE A 103 -15.47 -7.04 11.30
N VAL A 104 -15.58 -5.76 10.93
CA VAL A 104 -15.87 -5.34 9.54
C VAL A 104 -14.79 -5.86 8.58
N ALA A 105 -13.52 -5.70 8.93
CA ALA A 105 -12.41 -6.19 8.13
C ALA A 105 -12.41 -7.73 8.04
N ALA A 106 -12.72 -8.43 9.13
CA ALA A 106 -12.82 -9.90 9.15
C ALA A 106 -13.97 -10.42 8.28
N LEU A 107 -15.13 -9.76 8.28
CA LEU A 107 -16.26 -10.13 7.43
C LEU A 107 -15.95 -9.96 5.94
N ILE A 108 -15.14 -8.96 5.58
CA ILE A 108 -14.84 -8.64 4.17
C ILE A 108 -13.60 -9.41 3.69
N LYS A 109 -12.49 -9.37 4.44
CA LYS A 109 -11.24 -10.07 4.09
C LYS A 109 -11.29 -11.56 4.42
N GLY A 110 -11.99 -11.98 5.47
CA GLY A 110 -12.02 -13.36 5.94
C GLY A 110 -12.47 -14.36 4.86
N PRO A 111 -13.66 -14.17 4.23
CA PRO A 111 -14.12 -15.04 3.15
C PRO A 111 -13.17 -15.05 1.95
N GLY A 112 -12.61 -13.90 1.60
CA GLY A 112 -11.62 -13.78 0.53
C GLY A 112 -10.35 -14.59 0.83
N MET A 113 -9.88 -14.58 2.07
CA MET A 113 -8.69 -15.33 2.48
C MET A 113 -8.89 -16.84 2.38
N ILE A 114 -10.10 -17.33 2.66
CA ILE A 114 -10.47 -18.75 2.48
C ILE A 114 -10.49 -19.11 1.00
N LEU A 115 -11.14 -18.31 0.15
CA LEU A 115 -11.19 -18.50 -1.30
C LEU A 115 -9.79 -18.54 -1.94
N TRP A 116 -8.94 -17.59 -1.57
CA TRP A 116 -7.53 -17.58 -2.01
C TRP A 116 -6.74 -18.76 -1.48
N GLY A 117 -7.00 -19.21 -0.25
CA GLY A 117 -6.38 -20.40 0.33
C GLY A 117 -6.75 -21.69 -0.42
N ILE A 118 -8.02 -21.81 -0.83
CA ILE A 118 -8.51 -22.93 -1.64
C ILE A 118 -7.86 -22.90 -3.03
N LEU A 119 -7.86 -21.74 -3.69
CA LEU A 119 -7.25 -21.59 -5.01
C LEU A 119 -5.74 -21.87 -4.97
N TYR A 120 -5.04 -21.34 -3.97
CA TYR A 120 -3.61 -21.61 -3.77
C TYR A 120 -3.35 -23.11 -3.51
N SER A 121 -4.14 -23.75 -2.64
CA SER A 121 -4.02 -25.17 -2.35
C SER A 121 -4.30 -26.03 -3.58
N PHE A 122 -5.28 -25.64 -4.40
CA PHE A 122 -5.59 -26.28 -5.68
C PHE A 122 -4.43 -26.15 -6.67
N LEU A 123 -3.87 -24.95 -6.87
CA LEU A 123 -2.72 -24.71 -7.75
C LEU A 123 -1.47 -25.49 -7.30
N VAL A 124 -1.20 -25.51 -5.99
CA VAL A 124 -0.06 -26.24 -5.41
C VAL A 124 -0.26 -27.76 -5.50
N SER A 125 -1.50 -28.23 -5.35
CA SER A 125 -1.83 -29.65 -5.53
C SER A 125 -1.72 -30.10 -6.99
N LEU A 126 -1.99 -29.21 -7.95
CA LEU A 126 -1.94 -29.52 -9.38
C LEU A 126 -0.48 -29.61 -9.89
N PHE A 127 0.43 -28.83 -9.31
CA PHE A 127 1.85 -28.84 -9.65
C PHE A 127 2.72 -28.61 -8.39
N PRO A 128 3.18 -29.68 -7.72
CA PRO A 128 4.00 -29.58 -6.51
C PRO A 128 5.23 -28.66 -6.62
N PRO A 129 5.96 -28.58 -7.76
CA PRO A 129 7.10 -27.66 -7.92
C PRO A 129 6.72 -26.17 -7.97
N LEU A 130 5.49 -25.83 -8.40
CA LEU A 130 5.05 -24.43 -8.51
C LEU A 130 4.85 -23.77 -7.14
N GLY A 131 4.57 -24.53 -6.08
CA GLY A 131 4.40 -23.99 -4.74
C GLY A 131 5.66 -23.32 -4.18
N LEU A 132 6.84 -23.85 -4.47
CA LEU A 132 8.12 -23.27 -4.04
C LEU A 132 8.41 -21.98 -4.82
N LEU A 133 8.07 -21.97 -6.11
CA LEU A 133 8.25 -20.81 -6.99
C LEU A 133 7.29 -19.68 -6.65
N LEU A 134 6.01 -19.99 -6.35
CA LEU A 134 5.03 -19.03 -5.84
C LEU A 134 5.46 -18.47 -4.49
N SER A 135 5.96 -19.31 -3.57
CA SER A 135 6.41 -18.84 -2.25
C SER A 135 7.59 -17.87 -2.37
N ALA A 136 8.57 -18.16 -3.24
CA ALA A 136 9.68 -17.26 -3.52
C ALA A 136 9.24 -15.93 -4.16
N ILE A 137 8.29 -15.99 -5.11
CA ILE A 137 7.69 -14.79 -5.72
C ILE A 137 6.93 -13.97 -4.66
N PHE A 138 6.09 -14.61 -3.84
CA PHE A 138 5.37 -13.93 -2.78
C PHE A 138 6.33 -13.27 -1.80
N PHE A 139 7.40 -13.97 -1.39
CA PHE A 139 8.41 -13.40 -0.51
C PHE A 139 9.10 -12.16 -1.10
N LEU A 140 9.51 -12.20 -2.37
CA LEU A 140 10.09 -11.05 -3.07
C LEU A 140 9.10 -9.89 -3.22
N LEU A 141 7.83 -10.19 -3.51
CA LEU A 141 6.77 -9.19 -3.55
C LEU A 141 6.54 -8.58 -2.17
N THR A 142 6.54 -9.38 -1.10
CA THR A 142 6.40 -8.92 0.28
C THR A 142 7.54 -7.98 0.68
N ILE A 143 8.79 -8.32 0.39
CA ILE A 143 9.95 -7.44 0.69
C ILE A 143 9.84 -6.13 -0.09
N ARG A 144 9.56 -6.20 -1.40
CA ARG A 144 9.42 -5.00 -2.24
C ARG A 144 8.27 -4.10 -1.78
N GLN A 145 7.18 -4.70 -1.31
CA GLN A 145 6.00 -3.99 -0.84
C GLN A 145 6.21 -3.38 0.54
N LEU A 146 6.99 -4.01 1.41
CA LEU A 146 7.41 -3.47 2.71
C LEU A 146 8.25 -2.20 2.51
N THR A 147 9.30 -2.24 1.69
CA THR A 147 10.19 -1.07 1.46
C THR A 147 9.46 0.10 0.80
N LYS A 148 8.55 -0.17 -0.15
CA LYS A 148 7.84 0.88 -0.89
C LYS A 148 6.72 1.54 -0.07
N ASN A 149 6.24 0.90 1.00
CA ASN A 149 5.06 1.35 1.75
C ASN A 149 5.37 1.85 3.17
N MET A 150 6.64 2.13 3.49
CA MET A 150 7.06 2.67 4.80
C MET A 150 6.30 3.93 5.20
N THR A 151 6.01 4.82 4.24
CA THR A 151 5.19 6.02 4.49
C THR A 151 3.81 5.64 5.02
N PHE A 152 3.16 4.65 4.43
CA PHE A 152 1.85 4.19 4.87
C PHE A 152 1.93 3.48 6.23
N VAL A 153 2.96 2.65 6.46
CA VAL A 153 3.16 1.96 7.74
C VAL A 153 3.31 2.97 8.88
N LEU A 154 4.14 4.00 8.70
CA LEU A 154 4.30 5.08 9.68
C LEU A 154 3.00 5.87 9.88
N SER A 155 2.25 6.09 8.81
CA SER A 155 0.96 6.78 8.87
C SER A 155 -0.09 5.98 9.62
N ALA A 156 -0.15 4.66 9.39
CA ALA A 156 -1.02 3.74 10.10
C ALA A 156 -0.62 3.64 11.58
N LEU A 157 0.68 3.52 11.86
CA LEU A 157 1.19 3.53 13.23
C LEU A 157 0.73 4.81 13.94
N TYR A 158 0.98 5.98 13.35
CA TYR A 158 0.55 7.26 13.89
C TYR A 158 -0.97 7.33 14.10
N PHE A 159 -1.75 6.90 13.12
CA PHE A 159 -3.21 6.94 13.16
C PHE A 159 -3.80 6.20 14.36
N TYR A 160 -3.21 5.06 14.73
CA TYR A 160 -3.68 4.25 15.84
C TYR A 160 -2.97 4.54 17.16
N SER A 161 -1.68 4.89 17.14
CA SER A 161 -0.92 5.15 18.35
C SER A 161 -1.16 6.53 18.94
N TYR A 162 -1.35 7.56 18.12
CA TYR A 162 -1.50 8.94 18.59
C TYR A 162 -2.70 9.12 19.56
N PRO A 163 -3.92 8.65 19.25
CA PRO A 163 -5.07 8.73 20.16
C PRO A 163 -4.85 8.03 21.50
N ILE A 164 -4.14 6.90 21.48
CA ILE A 164 -3.79 6.12 22.68
C ILE A 164 -2.74 6.87 23.51
N LEU A 165 -1.75 7.49 22.86
CA LEU A 165 -0.75 8.30 23.54
C LEU A 165 -1.36 9.54 24.18
N ILE A 166 -2.31 10.21 23.52
CA ILE A 166 -3.00 11.37 24.08
C ILE A 166 -3.83 10.98 25.30
N THR A 167 -4.60 9.89 25.22
CA THR A 167 -5.37 9.39 26.38
C THR A 167 -4.46 8.95 27.53
N ALA A 168 -3.34 8.30 27.23
CA ALA A 168 -2.33 7.98 28.24
C ALA A 168 -1.74 9.24 28.88
N LEU A 169 -1.35 10.24 28.07
CA LEU A 169 -0.83 11.52 28.58
C LEU A 169 -1.85 12.21 29.48
N HIS A 170 -3.12 12.18 29.11
CA HIS A 170 -4.21 12.72 29.90
C HIS A 170 -4.36 12.04 31.27
N GLN A 171 -4.05 10.75 31.35
CA GLN A 171 -4.16 9.97 32.58
C GLN A 171 -2.93 10.09 33.48
N PHE A 172 -1.75 10.32 32.91
CA PHE A 172 -0.49 10.42 33.67
C PHE A 172 -0.05 11.86 33.97
N THR A 173 -0.70 12.86 33.40
CA THR A 173 -0.30 14.27 33.52
C THR A 173 -1.39 15.08 34.21
N THR A 174 -1.00 16.03 35.06
CA THR A 174 -1.91 16.97 35.74
C THR A 174 -2.09 18.29 34.98
N TRP A 175 -1.83 18.29 33.67
CA TRP A 175 -1.99 19.50 32.85
C TRP A 175 -3.45 19.91 32.75
N ASN A 176 -3.69 21.15 32.34
CA ASN A 176 -5.05 21.61 32.12
C ASN A 176 -5.73 20.75 31.03
N ASP A 177 -6.66 19.93 31.49
CA ASP A 177 -7.43 18.93 30.76
C ASP A 177 -8.01 19.51 29.45
N GLN A 178 -8.62 20.70 29.54
CA GLN A 178 -9.26 21.35 28.39
C GLN A 178 -8.27 21.75 27.29
N TRP A 179 -7.10 22.30 27.67
CA TRP A 179 -6.08 22.70 26.70
C TRP A 179 -5.44 21.51 26.01
N LEU A 180 -5.21 20.42 26.76
CA LEU A 180 -4.70 19.18 26.20
C LEU A 180 -5.71 18.54 25.24
N PHE A 181 -7.00 18.56 25.59
CA PHE A 181 -8.08 18.07 24.75
C PHE A 181 -8.20 18.84 23.42
N TYR A 182 -8.42 20.17 23.47
CA TYR A 182 -8.57 20.97 22.26
C TYR A 182 -7.27 21.02 21.44
N GLY A 183 -6.12 21.10 22.10
CA GLY A 183 -4.81 21.09 21.46
C GLY A 183 -4.53 19.77 20.74
N SER A 184 -4.87 18.63 21.35
CA SER A 184 -4.67 17.32 20.73
C SER A 184 -5.57 17.11 19.51
N ILE A 185 -6.81 17.62 19.53
CA ILE A 185 -7.75 17.60 18.39
C ILE A 185 -7.25 18.48 17.25
N ALA A 186 -6.84 19.72 17.54
CA ALA A 186 -6.29 20.62 16.53
C ALA A 186 -5.01 20.03 15.89
N CYS A 187 -4.13 19.47 16.72
CA CYS A 187 -2.93 18.80 16.27
C CYS A 187 -3.28 17.55 15.43
N ALA A 188 -4.27 16.75 15.82
CA ALA A 188 -4.74 15.58 15.04
C ALA A 188 -5.27 15.98 13.66
N LEU A 189 -6.05 17.06 13.55
CA LEU A 189 -6.55 17.56 12.28
C LEU A 189 -5.40 18.00 11.35
N ILE A 190 -4.50 18.84 11.85
CA ILE A 190 -3.40 19.39 11.04
C ILE A 190 -2.43 18.29 10.64
N SER A 191 -1.92 17.53 11.61
CA SER A 191 -0.97 16.45 11.38
C SER A 191 -1.57 15.32 10.52
N GLY A 192 -2.81 14.92 10.81
CA GLY A 192 -3.54 13.89 10.07
C GLY A 192 -3.71 14.30 8.60
N HIS A 193 -4.08 15.56 8.33
CA HIS A 193 -4.19 16.07 6.97
C HIS A 193 -2.86 15.98 6.21
N LEU A 194 -1.75 16.43 6.82
CA LEU A 194 -0.43 16.41 6.20
C LEU A 194 0.08 14.98 5.92
N ILE A 195 -0.11 14.08 6.88
CA ILE A 195 0.30 12.68 6.76
C ILE A 195 -0.50 11.97 5.67
N LEU A 196 -1.82 12.16 5.63
CA LEU A 196 -2.68 11.60 4.57
C LEU A 196 -2.29 12.13 3.20
N LYS A 197 -2.04 13.44 3.07
CA LYS A 197 -1.59 14.05 1.81
C LYS A 197 -0.31 13.41 1.28
N ARG A 198 0.62 13.04 2.16
CA ARG A 198 1.87 12.35 1.78
C ARG A 198 1.63 10.95 1.22
N ASN A 199 0.62 10.22 1.71
CA ASN A 199 0.25 8.91 1.18
C ASN A 199 -0.41 9.00 -0.20
N TYR A 200 -1.08 10.11 -0.50
CA TYR A 200 -1.74 10.30 -1.79
C TYR A 200 -0.79 10.46 -2.98
N LEU A 201 0.50 10.66 -2.73
CA LEU A 201 1.53 10.60 -3.76
C LEU A 201 1.65 9.20 -4.39
N PHE A 202 1.22 8.15 -3.68
CA PHE A 202 1.43 6.76 -4.09
C PHE A 202 0.14 5.93 -4.18
N ALA A 203 -0.97 6.41 -3.60
CA ALA A 203 -2.24 5.68 -3.56
C ALA A 203 -3.46 6.62 -3.62
N SER A 204 -4.61 6.11 -4.05
CA SER A 204 -5.86 6.88 -4.04
C SER A 204 -6.41 7.05 -2.62
N SER A 205 -7.18 8.10 -2.38
CA SER A 205 -7.78 8.39 -1.06
C SER A 205 -8.65 7.24 -0.55
N LYS A 206 -9.45 6.64 -1.44
CA LYS A 206 -10.27 5.45 -1.12
C LYS A 206 -9.40 4.25 -0.75
N GLY A 207 -8.31 4.02 -1.50
CA GLY A 207 -7.39 2.92 -1.24
C GLY A 207 -6.66 3.08 0.08
N VAL A 208 -6.21 4.30 0.40
CA VAL A 208 -5.58 4.63 1.69
C VAL A 208 -6.58 4.45 2.83
N ALA A 209 -7.80 4.96 2.72
CA ALA A 209 -8.83 4.81 3.74
C ALA A 209 -9.17 3.34 4.01
N TRP A 210 -9.37 2.55 2.94
CA TRP A 210 -9.61 1.11 3.05
C TRP A 210 -8.42 0.38 3.68
N ALA A 211 -7.20 0.68 3.24
CA ALA A 211 -6.01 0.07 3.78
C ALA A 211 -5.91 0.35 5.28
N LEU A 212 -6.09 1.61 5.71
CA LEU A 212 -6.10 2.02 7.12
C LEU A 212 -7.12 1.23 7.92
N MET A 213 -8.39 1.20 7.49
CA MET A 213 -9.46 0.47 8.19
C MET A 213 -9.14 -1.01 8.43
N THR A 214 -8.35 -1.62 7.55
CA THR A 214 -8.01 -3.05 7.66
C THR A 214 -6.73 -3.34 8.44
N VAL A 215 -5.97 -2.31 8.85
CA VAL A 215 -4.72 -2.46 9.62
C VAL A 215 -4.91 -3.26 10.92
N PRO A 216 -5.96 -3.01 11.75
CA PRO A 216 -6.12 -3.75 13.00
C PRO A 216 -6.24 -5.27 12.76
N TYR A 217 -7.00 -5.66 11.74
CA TYR A 217 -7.13 -7.06 11.33
C TYR A 217 -5.80 -7.64 10.83
N ASP A 218 -5.07 -6.89 9.99
CA ASP A 218 -3.78 -7.34 9.45
C ASP A 218 -2.73 -7.52 10.57
N CYS A 219 -2.73 -6.66 11.59
CA CYS A 219 -1.88 -6.78 12.77
C CYS A 219 -2.19 -8.05 13.57
N ILE A 220 -3.48 -8.35 13.83
CA ILE A 220 -3.84 -9.58 14.53
C ILE A 220 -3.45 -10.80 13.69
N MET A 221 -3.74 -10.81 12.40
CA MET A 221 -3.37 -11.93 11.51
C MET A 221 -1.85 -12.12 11.40
N ALA A 222 -1.05 -11.06 11.52
CA ALA A 222 0.40 -11.16 11.60
C ALA A 222 0.87 -11.80 12.93
N LEU A 223 0.14 -11.57 14.02
CA LEU A 223 0.42 -12.15 15.33
C LEU A 223 -0.06 -13.61 15.45
N VAL A 224 -1.09 -14.01 14.69
CA VAL A 224 -1.58 -15.39 14.69
C VAL A 224 -0.47 -16.31 14.18
N PRO A 225 0.02 -17.26 15.00
CA PRO A 225 1.05 -18.19 14.56
C PRO A 225 0.50 -19.00 13.39
N LYS A 226 1.13 -18.85 12.22
CA LYS A 226 0.88 -19.72 11.06
C LYS A 226 1.28 -21.11 11.51
N LYS A 227 0.30 -21.97 11.83
CA LYS A 227 0.54 -23.36 12.23
C LYS A 227 1.48 -23.98 11.20
N HIS A 228 2.75 -24.14 11.56
CA HIS A 228 3.65 -24.98 10.80
C HIS A 228 3.00 -26.37 10.85
N LYS A 229 2.54 -26.86 9.69
CA LYS A 229 2.16 -28.26 9.49
C LYS A 229 3.42 -29.10 9.71
N GLY A 230 3.77 -29.28 10.98
CA GLY A 230 4.81 -30.19 11.42
C GLY A 230 4.38 -31.60 11.05
N ARG A 231 5.24 -32.26 10.30
CA ARG A 231 5.27 -33.69 9.99
C ARG A 231 5.21 -34.56 11.26
N LEU A 232 4.08 -34.59 11.96
CA LEU A 232 3.90 -35.39 13.19
C LEU A 232 3.22 -36.74 12.95
N PHE A 233 2.88 -37.08 11.71
CA PHE A 233 2.47 -38.43 11.32
C PHE A 233 3.44 -39.00 10.27
N LYS A 234 4.70 -39.19 10.67
CA LYS A 234 5.48 -40.33 10.16
C LYS A 234 5.22 -41.47 11.14
N SER A 235 4.24 -42.32 10.81
CA SER A 235 4.16 -43.64 11.42
C SER A 235 5.48 -44.37 11.14
N PRO A 236 6.18 -44.91 12.15
CA PRO A 236 7.33 -45.75 11.90
C PRO A 236 6.83 -47.00 11.17
N LYS A 237 7.42 -47.28 10.00
CA LYS A 237 7.28 -48.60 9.37
C LYS A 237 7.79 -49.63 10.37
N MET A 238 6.89 -50.42 10.98
CA MET A 238 7.29 -51.67 11.60
C MET A 238 7.61 -52.66 10.47
N LYS A 239 8.79 -53.26 10.61
CA LYS A 239 9.36 -54.30 9.77
C LYS A 239 8.85 -55.65 10.25
#